data_AF-A0A814B7W8-F1
#
_entry.id   AF-A0A814B7W8-F1
#
_cell.length_a   1.000
_cell.length_b   1.000
_cell.length_c   1.000
_cell.angle_alpha   90.00
_cell.angle_beta   90.00
_cell.angle_gamma   90.00
#
_symmetry.space_group_name_H-M   'P 1'
#
loop_
_entity.id
_entity.type
_entity.pdbx_description
1 polymer ?
#
loop_
_entity_poly.entity_id
_entity_poly.type
_entity_poly.pdbx_seq_one_letter_code
_entity_poly.pdbx_strand_id
1 'polypeptide(L)'
;MSYQQDINKSIVAIINGFDYNIYHEQEKEDLAILSTNALQKKLKRLDEQIIYLRAENRLLQNYLIWYEKKIVPLQDKRIIENISLPNKVKPHFQQISKTKTKQPLAIEKKRQIAETSCKVLQAYNKKHGLNITHYVDEYINTVETVDETIDHLERELSTLKKFMQKIQVELIETQKRFTTEELFEFFHERMHYLEALDERKRQKTVRLRFHIDGVEQSIRKVRQIVDTVTEVDFEQLKIDIDKQLKEMSRKNRMLVFYKRQQSEANVKLNAKKPELFKELRALVSIRRETNLRIQLIKYYNELEQKLQHEIHQYEIINESTHKLSKTYRVPSIVNYVDLKSKQANLHNTLHIWQRKVQIAEHELELRRVESHRYPEQIIHPWKYLQNPSSLLMYQHYHSPSIRTNDQEVLPKLDTRSSARIST
;
A
#
# COMPACT_ATOMS: atom_id res chain seq x y z
N MET A 1 -2.60 108.40 59.22
CA MET A 1 -2.88 107.30 60.17
C MET A 1 -3.27 105.98 59.49
N SER A 2 -4.03 105.95 58.39
CA SER A 2 -4.43 104.67 57.73
C SER A 2 -3.28 103.92 57.03
N TYR A 3 -2.34 104.62 56.39
CA TYR A 3 -1.29 103.96 55.59
C TYR A 3 -0.24 103.20 56.42
N GLN A 4 0.03 103.61 57.66
CA GLN A 4 0.96 102.91 58.55
C GLN A 4 0.36 101.64 59.16
N GLN A 5 -0.96 101.55 59.31
CA GLN A 5 -1.61 100.33 59.79
C GLN A 5 -1.61 99.22 58.73
N ASP A 6 -1.72 99.57 57.44
CA ASP A 6 -1.70 98.57 56.36
C ASP A 6 -0.30 98.04 56.10
N ILE A 7 0.73 98.88 56.22
CA ILE A 7 2.14 98.44 56.14
C ILE A 7 2.47 97.51 57.31
N ASN A 8 2.05 97.86 58.53
CA ASN A 8 2.30 97.03 59.70
C ASN A 8 1.55 95.69 59.64
N LYS A 9 0.33 95.64 59.07
CA LYS A 9 -0.39 94.38 58.82
C LYS A 9 0.27 93.52 57.75
N SER A 10 0.82 94.13 56.68
CA SER A 10 1.56 93.40 55.65
C SER A 10 2.88 92.82 56.19
N ILE A 11 3.60 93.58 57.01
CA ILE A 11 4.85 93.12 57.63
C ILE A 11 4.58 91.97 58.61
N VAL A 12 3.52 92.04 59.42
CA VAL A 12 3.13 90.94 60.32
C VAL A 12 2.67 89.70 59.55
N ALA A 13 1.99 89.86 58.41
CA ALA A 13 1.62 88.74 57.54
C ALA A 13 2.82 88.06 56.87
N ILE A 14 3.85 88.85 56.51
CA ILE A 14 5.09 88.33 55.93
C ILE A 14 5.92 87.60 57.00
N ILE A 15 6.06 88.16 58.21
CA ILE A 15 6.82 87.53 59.30
C ILE A 15 6.16 86.21 59.73
N ASN A 16 4.83 86.17 59.88
CA ASN A 16 4.10 84.94 60.22
C ASN A 16 4.11 83.90 59.08
N GLY A 17 4.31 84.31 57.83
CA GLY A 17 4.48 83.41 56.69
C GLY A 17 5.89 82.79 56.61
N PHE A 18 6.90 83.41 57.21
CA PHE A 18 8.27 82.88 57.26
C PHE A 18 8.46 81.86 58.39
N ASP A 19 7.79 82.03 59.54
CA ASP A 19 7.84 81.04 60.64
C ASP A 19 7.14 79.71 60.29
N TYR A 20 6.22 79.70 59.31
CA TYR A 20 5.58 78.48 58.82
C TYR A 20 6.48 77.64 57.89
N ASN A 21 7.57 78.21 57.36
CA ASN A 21 8.48 77.49 56.45
C ASN A 21 9.63 76.77 57.18
N ILE A 22 10.03 77.23 58.36
CA ILE A 22 11.13 76.61 59.13
C ILE A 22 10.70 75.24 59.69
N TYR A 23 9.44 75.08 60.10
CA TYR A 23 8.92 73.80 60.58
C TYR A 23 8.67 72.78 59.43
N HIS A 24 8.37 73.24 58.22
CA HIS A 24 8.18 72.35 57.06
C HIS A 24 9.48 71.95 56.36
N GLU A 25 10.57 72.71 56.51
CA GLU A 25 11.90 72.27 56.04
C GLU A 25 12.48 71.15 56.90
N GLN A 26 12.30 71.21 58.24
CA GLN A 26 12.71 70.11 59.13
C GLN A 26 11.89 68.84 58.91
N GLU A 27 10.56 68.94 58.71
CA GLU A 27 9.74 67.77 58.34
C GLU A 27 10.09 67.20 56.96
N LYS A 28 10.47 68.05 55.99
CA LYS A 28 10.92 67.59 54.67
C LYS A 28 12.28 66.90 54.72
N GLU A 29 13.21 67.40 55.54
CA GLU A 29 14.49 66.73 55.79
C GLU A 29 14.28 65.39 56.51
N ASP A 30 13.44 65.34 57.54
CA ASP A 30 13.13 64.10 58.26
C ASP A 30 12.40 63.07 57.39
N LEU A 31 11.46 63.51 56.52
CA LEU A 31 10.80 62.66 55.53
C LEU A 31 11.76 62.19 54.42
N ALA A 32 12.72 63.02 54.01
CA ALA A 32 13.76 62.64 53.05
C ALA A 32 14.75 61.64 53.68
N ILE A 33 15.09 61.79 54.96
CA ILE A 33 15.93 60.84 55.71
C ILE A 33 15.17 59.51 55.91
N LEU A 34 13.86 59.54 56.20
CA LEU A 34 13.01 58.33 56.27
C LEU A 34 12.87 57.64 54.90
N SER A 35 12.73 58.39 53.81
CA SER A 35 12.65 57.87 52.45
C SER A 35 13.99 57.27 51.98
N THR A 36 15.11 57.92 52.27
CA THR A 36 16.45 57.40 51.95
C THR A 36 16.79 56.17 52.80
N ASN A 37 16.41 56.13 54.08
CA ASN A 37 16.55 54.94 54.93
C ASN A 37 15.66 53.78 54.44
N ALA A 38 14.43 54.07 53.99
CA ALA A 38 13.55 53.05 53.41
C ALA A 38 14.11 52.48 52.09
N LEU A 39 14.68 53.35 51.24
CA LEU A 39 15.36 52.96 50.01
C LEU A 39 16.63 52.15 50.30
N GLN A 40 17.46 52.56 51.26
CA GLN A 40 18.64 51.80 51.68
C GLN A 40 18.28 50.42 52.25
N LYS A 41 17.18 50.33 53.02
CA LYS A 41 16.68 49.04 53.53
C LYS A 41 16.17 48.15 52.41
N LYS A 42 15.53 48.72 51.39
CA LYS A 42 15.09 47.99 50.18
C LYS A 42 16.29 47.56 49.33
N LEU A 43 17.32 48.39 49.21
CA LEU A 43 18.57 48.08 48.53
C LEU A 43 19.29 46.91 49.21
N LYS A 44 19.44 46.94 50.55
CA LYS A 44 20.02 45.82 51.31
C LYS A 44 19.25 44.51 51.12
N ARG A 45 17.91 44.56 51.12
CA ARG A 45 17.07 43.37 50.84
C ARG A 45 17.27 42.84 49.43
N LEU A 46 17.42 43.73 48.44
CA LEU A 46 17.71 43.33 47.06
C LEU A 46 19.11 42.72 46.94
N ASP A 47 20.11 43.27 47.64
CA ASP A 47 21.46 42.70 47.68
C ASP A 47 21.48 41.31 48.33
N GLU A 48 20.76 41.12 49.44
CA GLU A 48 20.57 39.81 50.07
C GLU A 48 19.91 38.80 49.11
N GLN A 49 18.89 39.22 48.36
CA GLN A 49 18.25 38.39 47.34
C GLN A 49 19.19 38.05 46.18
N ILE A 50 20.01 39.00 45.73
CA ILE A 50 21.01 38.77 44.68
C ILE A 50 22.08 37.78 45.16
N ILE A 51 22.52 37.87 46.42
CA ILE A 51 23.46 36.92 47.01
C ILE A 51 22.84 35.52 47.05
N TYR A 52 21.58 35.40 47.47
CA TYR A 52 20.86 34.12 47.48
C TYR A 52 20.75 33.51 46.07
N LEU A 53 20.32 34.29 45.08
CA LEU A 53 20.19 33.83 43.70
C LEU A 53 21.54 33.46 43.08
N ARG A 54 22.64 34.13 43.44
CA ARG A 54 23.99 33.75 43.03
C ARG A 54 24.43 32.43 43.67
N ALA A 55 24.10 32.20 44.94
CA ALA A 55 24.39 30.93 45.61
C ALA A 55 23.59 29.77 45.00
N GLU A 56 22.31 29.98 44.69
CA GLU A 56 21.46 29.00 44.03
C GLU A 56 21.95 28.68 42.61
N ASN A 57 22.29 29.69 41.81
CA ASN A 57 22.90 29.47 40.49
C ASN A 57 24.21 28.69 40.57
N ARG A 58 25.04 28.93 41.59
CA ARG A 58 26.27 28.16 41.81
C ARG A 58 25.98 26.71 42.16
N LEU A 59 24.94 26.44 42.94
CA LEU A 59 24.49 25.07 43.24
C LEU A 59 23.98 24.36 41.98
N LEU A 60 23.20 25.06 41.14
CA LEU A 60 22.69 24.52 39.87
C LEU A 60 23.82 24.24 38.87
N GLN A 61 24.80 25.14 38.76
CA GLN A 61 26.00 24.91 37.94
C GLN A 61 26.80 23.71 38.45
N ASN A 62 27.00 23.59 39.76
CA ASN A 62 27.66 22.42 40.34
C ASN A 62 26.88 21.12 40.09
N TYR A 63 25.54 21.18 40.12
CA TYR A 63 24.67 20.06 39.81
C TYR A 63 24.77 19.66 38.33
N LEU A 64 24.80 20.63 37.42
CA LEU A 64 25.01 20.40 35.99
C LEU A 64 26.39 19.75 35.73
N ILE A 65 27.45 20.28 36.32
CA ILE A 65 28.80 19.69 36.21
C ILE A 65 28.82 18.27 36.78
N TRP A 66 28.14 18.02 37.91
CA TRP A 66 28.00 16.69 38.47
C TRP A 66 27.21 15.75 37.53
N TYR A 67 26.12 16.24 36.94
CA TYR A 67 25.30 15.50 35.98
C TYR A 67 26.11 15.14 34.72
N GLU A 68 26.83 16.10 34.14
CA GLU A 68 27.72 15.90 33.00
C GLU A 68 28.88 14.96 33.30
N LYS A 69 29.48 15.00 34.50
CA LYS A 69 30.59 14.12 34.85
C LYS A 69 30.16 12.72 35.28
N LYS A 70 28.97 12.57 35.87
CA LYS A 70 28.57 11.32 36.54
C LYS A 70 27.44 10.58 35.83
N ILE A 71 26.51 11.27 35.18
CA ILE A 71 25.33 10.66 34.54
C ILE A 71 25.50 10.52 33.03
N VAL A 72 26.03 11.54 32.35
CA VAL A 72 26.23 11.49 30.88
C VAL A 72 27.19 10.35 30.46
N PRO A 73 28.32 10.07 31.14
CA PRO A 73 29.20 8.96 30.77
C PRO A 73 28.60 7.58 31.06
N LEU A 74 27.59 7.50 31.96
CA LEU A 74 26.85 6.27 32.22
C LEU A 74 25.77 5.99 31.15
N GLN A 75 25.33 7.02 30.43
CA GLN A 75 24.46 6.87 29.26
C GLN A 75 25.27 6.41 28.04
N ASP A 76 26.47 6.96 27.83
CA ASP A 76 27.37 6.53 26.74
C ASP A 76 27.94 5.12 26.94
N LYS A 77 28.36 4.76 28.17
CA LYS A 77 28.86 3.41 28.45
C LYS A 77 27.80 2.31 28.31
N ARG A 78 26.52 2.59 28.60
CA ARG A 78 25.42 1.64 28.40
C ARG A 78 25.07 1.40 26.93
N ILE A 79 25.43 2.31 26.04
CA ILE A 79 25.23 2.15 24.59
C ILE A 79 26.37 1.31 23.99
N ILE A 80 27.58 1.36 24.55
CA ILE A 80 28.76 0.64 24.01
C ILE A 80 28.90 -0.79 24.59
N GLU A 81 28.45 -1.08 25.82
CA GLU A 81 28.64 -2.41 26.44
C GLU A 81 27.61 -3.50 26.02
N ASN A 82 26.64 -3.23 25.14
CA ASN A 82 25.68 -4.25 24.67
C ASN A 82 26.13 -5.04 23.43
N ILE A 83 27.38 -4.89 22.99
CA ILE A 83 28.00 -5.76 21.98
C ILE A 83 29.29 -6.33 22.55
N SER A 84 29.16 -7.40 23.36
CA SER A 84 30.14 -8.48 23.59
C SER A 84 30.15 -8.93 25.05
N LEU A 85 29.79 -10.19 25.26
CA LEU A 85 30.21 -10.99 26.41
C LEU A 85 31.23 -12.01 25.85
N PRO A 86 32.27 -12.45 26.61
CA PRO A 86 32.05 -13.07 27.92
C PRO A 86 33.12 -12.93 29.03
N ASN A 87 32.69 -13.27 30.26
CA ASN A 87 33.42 -13.89 31.37
C ASN A 87 34.60 -13.15 32.07
N LYS A 88 34.41 -12.73 33.35
CA LYS A 88 34.73 -13.47 34.61
C LYS A 88 34.99 -12.53 35.81
N VAL A 89 34.62 -13.04 37.00
CA VAL A 89 35.03 -12.74 38.40
C VAL A 89 34.35 -11.56 39.16
N LYS A 90 33.86 -11.90 40.37
CA LYS A 90 33.30 -11.05 41.46
C LYS A 90 34.43 -10.34 42.26
N PRO A 91 34.18 -9.37 43.16
CA PRO A 91 33.66 -9.66 44.52
C PRO A 91 32.58 -8.66 45.01
N HIS A 92 31.58 -9.14 45.75
CA HIS A 92 31.41 -8.97 47.21
C HIS A 92 31.09 -7.54 47.68
N PHE A 93 29.79 -7.25 47.86
CA PHE A 93 29.34 -6.40 48.96
C PHE A 93 28.01 -6.92 49.53
N GLN A 94 27.82 -6.61 50.80
CA GLN A 94 27.08 -7.36 51.80
C GLN A 94 25.56 -7.41 51.61
N GLN A 95 25.04 -8.49 52.19
CA GLN A 95 23.65 -8.77 52.49
C GLN A 95 22.97 -7.59 53.22
N ILE A 96 21.82 -7.17 52.69
CA ILE A 96 20.70 -6.75 53.52
C ILE A 96 19.47 -7.50 53.02
N SER A 97 18.96 -8.36 53.89
CA SER A 97 17.84 -9.25 53.67
C SER A 97 16.49 -8.59 53.93
N LYS A 98 15.61 -8.71 52.91
CA LYS A 98 14.14 -8.97 52.97
C LYS A 98 13.28 -7.80 53.54
N THR A 99 12.12 -7.42 53.02
CA THR A 99 11.01 -8.17 52.40
C THR A 99 10.13 -7.22 51.57
N LYS A 100 9.78 -7.60 50.34
CA LYS A 100 8.42 -7.53 49.77
C LYS A 100 8.45 -8.18 48.39
N THR A 101 7.72 -9.28 48.28
CA THR A 101 7.48 -10.09 47.09
C THR A 101 7.07 -9.23 45.89
N LYS A 102 8.04 -8.83 45.08
CA LYS A 102 7.82 -8.42 43.69
C LYS A 102 8.29 -9.59 42.84
N GLN A 103 7.35 -10.35 42.29
CA GLN A 103 7.66 -11.25 41.18
C GLN A 103 8.52 -10.45 40.17
N PRO A 104 9.69 -10.95 39.75
CA PRO A 104 10.46 -10.25 38.74
C PRO A 104 9.58 -10.16 37.50
N LEU A 105 9.12 -8.94 37.17
CA LEU A 105 8.48 -8.71 35.88
C LEU A 105 9.43 -9.25 34.82
N ALA A 106 8.92 -10.15 33.97
CA ALA A 106 9.63 -10.64 32.81
C ALA A 106 10.30 -9.45 32.11
N ILE A 107 11.55 -9.62 31.70
CA ILE A 107 12.41 -8.57 31.12
C ILE A 107 11.65 -7.81 30.02
N GLU A 108 10.81 -8.51 29.26
CA GLU A 108 9.94 -7.95 28.23
C GLU A 108 8.92 -6.93 28.75
N LYS A 109 8.29 -7.17 29.91
CA LYS A 109 7.37 -6.20 30.52
C LYS A 109 8.10 -4.97 31.05
N LYS A 110 9.33 -5.13 31.55
CA LYS A 110 10.17 -3.99 31.96
C LYS A 110 10.60 -3.16 30.75
N ARG A 111 10.92 -3.82 29.64
CA ARG A 111 11.24 -3.18 28.35
C ARG A 111 10.05 -2.39 27.82
N GLN A 112 8.85 -2.98 27.81
CA GLN A 112 7.63 -2.30 27.39
C GLN A 112 7.30 -1.08 28.25
N ILE A 113 7.44 -1.18 29.57
CA ILE A 113 7.24 -0.04 30.47
C ILE A 113 8.26 1.07 30.15
N ALA A 114 9.54 0.72 30.01
CA ALA A 114 10.59 1.69 29.66
C ALA A 114 10.33 2.35 28.29
N GLU A 115 9.92 1.58 27.28
CA GLU A 115 9.55 2.12 25.96
C GLU A 115 8.35 3.07 26.05
N THR A 116 7.31 2.72 26.82
CA THR A 116 6.14 3.60 27.00
C THR A 116 6.49 4.88 27.76
N SER A 117 7.28 4.78 28.83
CA SER A 117 7.76 5.95 29.59
C SER A 117 8.65 6.85 28.73
N CYS A 118 9.53 6.26 27.92
CA CYS A 118 10.38 7.02 26.99
C CYS A 118 9.53 7.76 25.94
N LYS A 119 8.51 7.12 25.37
CA LYS A 119 7.57 7.77 24.44
C LYS A 119 6.79 8.91 25.09
N VAL A 120 6.33 8.74 26.33
CA VAL A 120 5.61 9.78 27.08
C VAL A 120 6.52 10.98 27.38
N LEU A 121 7.76 10.71 27.81
CA LEU A 121 8.75 11.78 28.06
C LEU A 121 9.18 12.48 26.76
N GLN A 122 9.30 11.76 25.65
CA GLN A 122 9.54 12.35 24.33
C GLN A 122 8.37 13.23 23.88
N ALA A 123 7.13 12.78 24.08
CA ALA A 123 5.94 13.58 23.77
C ALA A 123 5.83 14.82 24.67
N TYR A 124 6.17 14.69 25.96
CA TYR A 124 6.22 15.79 26.91
C TYR A 124 7.29 16.81 26.52
N ASN A 125 8.52 16.37 26.25
CA ASN A 125 9.60 17.25 25.79
C ASN A 125 9.29 17.90 24.44
N LYS A 126 8.63 17.18 23.51
CA LYS A 126 8.22 17.77 22.24
C LYS A 126 7.17 18.86 22.45
N LYS A 127 6.16 18.61 23.28
CA LYS A 127 5.09 19.58 23.57
C LYS A 127 5.60 20.80 24.34
N HIS A 128 6.37 20.59 25.41
CA HIS A 128 6.89 21.67 26.23
C HIS A 128 8.06 22.40 25.57
N GLY A 129 8.87 21.70 24.78
CA GLY A 129 9.90 22.30 23.92
C GLY A 129 9.27 23.23 22.87
N LEU A 130 8.21 22.79 22.18
CA LEU A 130 7.46 23.61 21.23
C LEU A 130 6.82 24.85 21.87
N ASN A 131 6.35 24.73 23.12
CA ASN A 131 5.81 25.88 23.84
C ASN A 131 6.91 26.89 24.19
N ILE A 132 8.08 26.43 24.67
CA ILE A 132 9.20 27.31 25.00
C ILE A 132 9.73 28.01 23.75
N THR A 133 9.86 27.29 22.63
CA THR A 133 10.27 27.92 21.35
C THR A 133 9.23 28.96 20.92
N HIS A 134 7.94 28.66 21.04
CA HIS A 134 6.90 29.64 20.69
C HIS A 134 6.96 30.92 21.53
N TYR A 135 7.19 30.80 22.85
CA TYR A 135 7.37 31.98 23.71
C TYR A 135 8.64 32.75 23.36
N VAL A 136 9.75 32.05 23.10
CA VAL A 136 11.01 32.68 22.70
C VAL A 136 10.86 33.40 21.36
N ASP A 137 10.20 32.78 20.37
CA ASP A 137 9.91 33.39 19.07
C ASP A 137 8.97 34.60 19.21
N GLU A 138 7.97 34.53 20.09
CA GLU A 138 7.09 35.67 20.39
C GLU A 138 7.90 36.84 20.99
N TYR A 139 8.77 36.56 21.97
CA TYR A 139 9.65 37.59 22.54
C TYR A 139 10.63 38.15 21.52
N ILE A 140 11.25 37.31 20.68
CA ILE A 140 12.14 37.74 19.60
C ILE A 140 11.39 38.67 18.65
N ASN A 141 10.19 38.29 18.20
CA ASN A 141 9.37 39.15 17.34
C ASN A 141 9.02 40.48 18.02
N THR A 142 8.73 40.49 19.33
CA THR A 142 8.48 41.75 20.04
C THR A 142 9.73 42.64 20.12
N VAL A 143 10.92 42.07 20.28
CA VAL A 143 12.18 42.82 20.31
C VAL A 143 12.50 43.35 18.92
N GLU A 144 12.39 42.53 17.88
CA GLU A 144 12.61 42.95 16.48
C GLU A 144 11.66 44.08 16.08
N THR A 145 10.37 43.99 16.42
CA THR A 145 9.43 45.09 16.15
C THR A 145 9.76 46.38 16.91
N VAL A 146 10.36 46.29 18.11
CA VAL A 146 10.81 47.47 18.84
C VAL A 146 12.07 48.05 18.19
N ASP A 147 13.03 47.24 17.79
CA ASP A 147 14.24 47.68 17.08
C ASP A 147 13.89 48.34 15.74
N GLU A 148 12.96 47.77 14.97
CA GLU A 148 12.43 48.39 13.75
C GLU A 148 11.82 49.78 14.02
N THR A 149 11.11 49.95 15.14
CA THR A 149 10.55 51.26 15.51
C THR A 149 11.63 52.26 15.95
N ILE A 150 12.68 51.81 16.63
CA ILE A 150 13.82 52.65 17.02
C ILE A 150 14.56 53.13 15.78
N ASP A 151 14.90 52.21 14.87
CA ASP A 151 15.54 52.52 13.59
C ASP A 151 14.73 53.52 12.77
N HIS A 152 13.40 53.36 12.73
CA HIS A 152 12.51 54.27 12.05
C HIS A 152 12.57 55.68 12.66
N LEU A 153 12.49 55.78 14.00
CA LEU A 153 12.60 57.06 14.72
C LEU A 153 13.97 57.72 14.54
N GLU A 154 15.06 56.95 14.50
CA GLU A 154 16.40 57.47 14.25
C GLU A 154 16.56 58.02 12.84
N ARG A 155 15.99 57.34 11.82
CA ARG A 155 15.93 57.86 10.45
C ARG A 155 15.13 59.16 10.38
N GLU A 156 13.98 59.24 11.05
CA GLU A 156 13.17 60.46 11.12
C GLU A 156 13.90 61.63 11.81
N LEU A 157 14.61 61.36 12.90
CA LEU A 157 15.42 62.38 13.56
C LEU A 157 16.57 62.85 12.68
N SER A 158 17.17 61.95 11.89
CA SER A 158 18.21 62.28 10.92
C SER A 158 17.69 63.14 9.77
N THR A 159 16.51 62.83 9.21
CA THR A 159 15.90 63.65 8.15
C THR A 159 15.51 65.03 8.66
N LEU A 160 14.92 65.12 9.86
CA LEU A 160 14.62 66.40 10.51
C LEU A 160 15.88 67.22 10.77
N LYS A 161 16.95 66.62 11.32
CA LYS A 161 18.23 67.30 11.54
C LYS A 161 18.84 67.81 10.23
N LYS A 162 18.83 67.00 9.17
CA LYS A 162 19.32 67.40 7.84
C LYS A 162 18.50 68.54 7.23
N PHE A 163 17.18 68.51 7.40
CA PHE A 163 16.29 69.57 6.93
C PHE A 163 16.52 70.87 7.71
N MET A 164 16.63 70.80 9.03
CA MET A 164 16.98 71.95 9.88
C MET A 164 18.35 72.53 9.52
N GLN A 165 19.35 71.68 9.27
CA GLN A 165 20.68 72.12 8.81
C GLN A 165 20.63 72.78 7.44
N LYS A 166 19.84 72.25 6.49
CA LYS A 166 19.63 72.90 5.18
C LYS A 166 18.99 74.28 5.34
N ILE A 167 17.94 74.40 6.15
CA ILE A 167 17.33 75.69 6.47
C ILE A 167 18.37 76.65 7.06
N GLN A 168 19.17 76.18 8.01
CA GLN A 168 20.16 77.00 8.68
C GLN A 168 21.27 77.49 7.73
N VAL A 169 21.79 76.61 6.87
CA VAL A 169 22.84 76.93 5.88
C VAL A 169 22.30 77.87 4.80
N GLU A 170 21.13 77.58 4.21
CA GLU A 170 20.60 78.39 3.11
C GLU A 170 20.15 79.79 3.57
N LEU A 171 19.60 79.90 4.80
CA LEU A 171 19.17 81.16 5.39
C LEU A 171 20.36 82.05 5.84
N ILE A 172 21.45 81.45 6.34
CA ILE A 172 22.59 82.19 6.90
C ILE A 172 23.68 82.47 5.85
N GLU A 173 24.00 81.51 4.98
CA GLU A 173 25.16 81.62 4.07
C GLU A 173 24.82 82.17 2.68
N THR A 174 23.59 81.97 2.17
CA THR A 174 23.25 82.30 0.77
C THR A 174 22.23 83.44 0.58
N GLN A 175 21.60 83.92 1.66
CA GLN A 175 20.49 84.90 1.63
C GLN A 175 19.34 84.54 0.66
N LYS A 176 19.26 83.29 0.19
CA LYS A 176 18.12 82.81 -0.59
C LYS A 176 16.94 82.55 0.35
N ARG A 177 15.79 83.15 0.03
CA ARG A 177 14.54 82.88 0.73
C ARG A 177 14.06 81.49 0.34
N PHE A 178 13.82 80.61 1.33
CA PHE A 178 13.08 79.37 1.12
C PHE A 178 11.76 79.69 0.43
N THR A 179 11.37 78.92 -0.59
CA THR A 179 10.03 79.03 -1.15
C THR A 179 9.06 78.55 -0.07
N THR A 180 8.02 79.33 0.21
CA THR A 180 7.00 78.97 1.20
C THR A 180 6.34 77.63 0.90
N GLU A 181 6.37 77.21 -0.36
CA GLU A 181 5.85 75.95 -0.86
C GLU A 181 6.64 74.74 -0.35
N GLU A 182 7.98 74.76 -0.33
CA GLU A 182 8.78 73.62 0.15
C GLU A 182 8.63 73.38 1.66
N LEU A 183 8.56 74.46 2.45
CA LEU A 183 8.27 74.37 3.88
C LEU A 183 6.84 73.86 4.10
N PHE A 184 5.88 74.36 3.34
CA PHE A 184 4.50 73.94 3.45
C PHE A 184 4.31 72.47 3.07
N GLU A 185 4.96 72.00 2.01
CA GLU A 185 4.92 70.59 1.58
C GLU A 185 5.52 69.66 2.65
N PHE A 186 6.67 70.04 3.24
CA PHE A 186 7.27 69.29 4.34
C PHE A 186 6.36 69.19 5.57
N PHE A 187 5.77 70.31 6.01
CA PHE A 187 4.86 70.30 7.15
C PHE A 187 3.56 69.56 6.85
N HIS A 188 3.03 69.68 5.63
CA HIS A 188 1.85 68.97 5.20
C HIS A 188 2.09 67.45 5.20
N GLU A 189 3.20 66.99 4.61
CA GLU A 189 3.61 65.57 4.65
C GLU A 189 3.78 65.07 6.10
N ARG A 190 4.37 65.89 6.98
CA ARG A 190 4.52 65.51 8.40
C ARG A 190 3.19 65.45 9.14
N MET A 191 2.26 66.36 8.86
CA MET A 191 0.92 66.33 9.44
C MET A 191 0.17 65.07 9.02
N HIS A 192 0.19 64.71 7.73
CA HIS A 192 -0.41 63.47 7.23
C HIS A 192 0.19 62.22 7.88
N TYR A 193 1.51 62.21 8.08
CA TYR A 193 2.16 61.10 8.78
C TYR A 193 1.72 60.98 10.25
N LEU A 194 1.61 62.11 10.96
CA LEU A 194 1.14 62.12 12.36
C LEU A 194 -0.32 61.68 12.47
N GLU A 195 -1.18 62.10 11.55
CA GLU A 195 -2.57 61.64 11.46
C GLU A 195 -2.64 60.12 11.22
N ALA A 196 -1.80 59.59 10.32
CA ALA A 196 -1.72 58.15 10.07
C ALA A 196 -1.23 57.37 11.31
N LEU A 197 -0.30 57.92 12.09
CA LEU A 197 0.14 57.32 13.36
C LEU A 197 -0.96 57.35 14.43
N ASP A 198 -1.69 58.45 14.56
CA ASP A 198 -2.78 58.56 15.52
C ASP A 198 -3.91 57.56 15.20
N GLU A 199 -4.25 57.41 13.92
CA GLU A 199 -5.23 56.42 13.48
C GLU A 199 -4.75 54.98 13.77
N ARG A 200 -3.47 54.66 13.53
CA ARG A 200 -2.91 53.35 13.93
C ARG A 200 -3.00 53.11 15.44
N LYS A 201 -2.67 54.12 16.25
CA LYS A 201 -2.77 54.04 17.71
C LYS A 201 -4.21 53.85 18.17
N ARG A 202 -5.16 54.56 17.55
CA ARG A 202 -6.60 54.42 17.80
C ARG A 202 -7.09 53.01 17.47
N GLN A 203 -6.72 52.47 16.30
CA GLN A 203 -7.07 51.11 15.91
C GLN A 203 -6.51 50.07 16.88
N LYS A 204 -5.25 50.19 17.30
CA LYS A 204 -4.64 49.32 18.32
C LYS A 204 -5.40 49.39 19.64
N THR A 205 -5.79 50.59 20.05
CA THR A 205 -6.57 50.81 21.27
C THR A 205 -7.93 50.14 21.21
N VAL A 206 -8.64 50.22 20.08
CA VAL A 206 -9.93 49.54 19.89
C VAL A 206 -9.78 48.01 19.93
N ARG A 207 -8.75 47.46 19.27
CA ARG A 207 -8.46 46.01 19.31
C ARG A 207 -8.16 45.54 20.74
N LEU A 208 -7.35 46.28 21.48
CA LEU A 208 -7.02 45.94 22.88
C LEU A 208 -8.27 45.98 23.77
N ARG A 209 -9.17 46.97 23.60
CA ARG A 209 -10.45 46.99 24.33
C ARG A 209 -11.29 45.76 24.02
N PHE A 210 -11.41 45.39 22.75
CA PHE A 210 -12.14 44.17 22.36
C PHE A 210 -11.57 42.90 23.01
N HIS A 211 -10.24 42.79 23.09
CA HIS A 211 -9.59 41.68 23.80
C HIS A 211 -9.85 41.71 25.31
N ILE A 212 -9.77 42.89 25.94
CA ILE A 212 -10.07 43.06 27.36
C ILE A 212 -11.53 42.65 27.64
N ASP A 213 -12.48 43.13 26.85
CA ASP A 213 -13.90 42.79 26.99
C ASP A 213 -14.14 41.28 26.83
N GLY A 214 -13.46 40.63 25.88
CA GLY A 214 -13.52 39.19 25.67
C GLY A 214 -12.98 38.39 26.86
N VAL A 215 -11.88 38.84 27.47
CA VAL A 215 -11.32 38.23 28.68
C VAL A 215 -12.25 38.46 29.87
N GLU A 216 -12.80 39.65 30.04
CA GLU A 216 -13.76 39.95 31.10
C GLU A 216 -15.02 39.08 31.00
N GLN A 217 -15.56 38.88 29.80
CA GLN A 217 -16.70 37.98 29.60
C GLN A 217 -16.35 36.53 29.98
N SER A 218 -15.17 36.05 29.62
CA SER A 218 -14.69 34.72 30.02
C SER A 218 -14.58 34.60 31.54
N ILE A 219 -14.05 35.63 32.21
CA ILE A 219 -13.96 35.67 33.67
C ILE A 219 -15.36 35.67 34.30
N ARG A 220 -16.32 36.43 33.76
CA ARG A 220 -17.70 36.45 34.24
C ARG A 220 -18.37 35.08 34.12
N LYS A 221 -18.18 34.39 32.99
CA LYS A 221 -18.69 33.03 32.78
C LYS A 221 -18.10 32.05 33.79
N VAL A 222 -16.78 32.11 34.00
CA VAL A 222 -16.10 31.25 34.99
C VAL A 222 -16.61 31.55 36.40
N ARG A 223 -16.78 32.82 36.78
CA ARG A 223 -17.35 33.21 38.09
C ARG A 223 -18.77 32.68 38.26
N GLN A 224 -19.65 32.85 37.26
CA GLN A 224 -21.00 32.29 37.30
C GLN A 224 -20.97 30.78 37.52
N ILE A 225 -20.09 30.06 36.82
CA ILE A 225 -19.93 28.62 37.01
C ILE A 225 -19.47 28.33 38.44
N VAL A 226 -18.43 29.01 38.94
CA VAL A 226 -17.91 28.82 40.30
C VAL A 226 -18.97 29.09 41.36
N ASP A 227 -19.78 30.14 41.20
CA ASP A 227 -20.85 30.50 42.13
C ASP A 227 -22.00 29.48 42.10
N THR A 228 -22.25 28.84 40.95
CA THR A 228 -23.27 27.79 40.81
C THR A 228 -22.81 26.41 41.26
N VAL A 229 -21.51 26.13 41.21
CA VAL A 229 -20.97 24.81 41.54
C VAL A 229 -20.87 24.69 43.06
N THR A 230 -21.72 23.84 43.61
CA THR A 230 -21.71 23.51 45.03
C THR A 230 -20.70 22.40 45.33
N GLU A 231 -20.32 22.25 46.59
CA GLU A 231 -19.46 21.13 47.04
C GLU A 231 -20.07 19.75 46.66
N VAL A 232 -21.40 19.65 46.65
CA VAL A 232 -22.14 18.45 46.24
C VAL A 232 -21.89 18.08 44.78
N ASP A 233 -21.77 19.06 43.88
CA ASP A 233 -21.49 18.81 42.46
C ASP A 233 -20.07 18.24 42.26
N PHE A 234 -19.11 18.70 43.05
CA PHE A 234 -17.75 18.16 43.03
C PHE A 234 -17.70 16.73 43.56
N GLU A 235 -18.44 16.43 44.63
CA GLU A 235 -18.56 15.07 45.15
C GLU A 235 -19.25 14.15 44.14
N GLN A 236 -20.31 14.61 43.47
CA GLN A 236 -20.98 13.88 42.41
C GLN A 236 -20.04 13.59 41.23
N LEU A 237 -19.27 14.60 40.79
CA LEU A 237 -18.29 14.42 39.72
C LEU A 237 -17.22 13.39 40.11
N LYS A 238 -16.78 13.39 41.37
CA LYS A 238 -15.84 12.40 41.89
C LYS A 238 -16.43 10.99 41.87
N ILE A 239 -17.69 10.84 42.27
CA ILE A 239 -18.42 9.56 42.20
C ILE A 239 -18.52 9.07 40.74
N ASP A 240 -18.84 9.95 39.81
CA ASP A 240 -18.97 9.60 38.39
C ASP A 240 -17.63 9.21 37.76
N ILE A 241 -16.55 9.94 38.09
CA ILE A 241 -15.19 9.57 37.69
C ILE A 241 -14.82 8.19 38.24
N ASP A 242 -15.07 7.93 39.53
CA ASP A 242 -14.79 6.64 40.15
C ASP A 242 -15.60 5.50 39.52
N LYS A 243 -16.87 5.76 39.19
CA LYS A 243 -17.74 4.82 38.47
C LYS A 243 -17.18 4.51 37.08
N GLN A 244 -16.78 5.53 36.32
CA GLN A 244 -16.17 5.35 35.00
C GLN A 244 -14.83 4.61 35.09
N LEU A 245 -13.98 4.91 36.07
CA LEU A 245 -12.73 4.20 36.31
C LEU A 245 -12.96 2.72 36.61
N LYS A 246 -13.98 2.38 37.41
CA LYS A 246 -14.38 0.99 37.68
C LYS A 246 -14.87 0.30 36.42
N GLU A 247 -15.69 0.97 35.61
CA GLU A 247 -16.18 0.42 34.34
C GLU A 247 -15.05 0.19 33.33
N MET A 248 -14.15 1.17 33.16
CA MET A 248 -12.96 1.03 32.32
C MET A 248 -12.07 -0.11 32.80
N SER A 249 -11.87 -0.24 34.11
CA SER A 249 -11.11 -1.35 34.69
C SER A 249 -11.76 -2.70 34.41
N ARG A 250 -13.09 -2.80 34.50
CA ARG A 250 -13.86 -4.01 34.14
C ARG A 250 -13.69 -4.33 32.66
N LYS A 251 -13.90 -3.36 31.76
CA LYS A 251 -13.72 -3.54 30.31
C LYS A 251 -12.29 -3.97 29.97
N ASN A 252 -11.28 -3.39 30.62
CA ASN A 252 -9.89 -3.76 30.40
C ASN A 252 -9.59 -5.20 30.86
N ARG A 253 -10.15 -5.64 31.99
CA ARG A 253 -10.04 -7.05 32.43
C ARG A 253 -10.70 -8.01 31.43
N MET A 254 -11.89 -7.66 30.92
CA MET A 254 -12.56 -8.45 29.88
C MET A 254 -11.75 -8.50 28.59
N LEU A 255 -11.16 -7.38 28.16
CA LEU A 255 -10.29 -7.34 26.99
C LEU A 255 -9.08 -8.26 27.15
N VAL A 256 -8.42 -8.24 28.32
CA VAL A 256 -7.30 -9.15 28.62
C VAL A 256 -7.76 -10.61 28.60
N PHE A 257 -8.93 -10.91 29.16
CA PHE A 257 -9.51 -12.25 29.11
C PHE A 257 -9.76 -12.72 27.67
N TYR A 258 -10.40 -11.90 26.83
CA TYR A 258 -10.66 -12.25 25.43
C TYR A 258 -9.39 -12.36 24.60
N LYS A 259 -8.39 -11.51 24.83
CA LYS A 259 -7.06 -11.65 24.18
C LYS A 259 -6.40 -12.97 24.53
N ARG A 260 -6.50 -13.42 25.79
CA ARG A 260 -5.99 -14.73 26.20
C ARG A 260 -6.75 -15.87 25.51
N GLN A 261 -8.08 -15.80 25.47
CA GLN A 261 -8.91 -16.81 24.79
C GLN A 261 -8.61 -16.88 23.29
N GLN A 262 -8.47 -15.73 22.62
CA GLN A 262 -8.10 -15.67 21.21
C GLN A 262 -6.70 -16.27 20.98
N SER A 263 -5.74 -15.96 21.84
CA SER A 263 -4.40 -16.54 21.77
C SER A 263 -4.44 -18.07 21.95
N GLU A 264 -5.22 -18.58 22.90
CA GLU A 264 -5.38 -20.02 23.12
C GLU A 264 -6.04 -20.72 21.92
N ALA A 265 -7.11 -20.13 21.38
CA ALA A 265 -7.79 -20.63 20.19
C ALA A 265 -6.85 -20.67 18.97
N ASN A 266 -6.03 -19.64 18.79
CA ASN A 266 -5.03 -19.58 17.72
C ASN A 266 -3.95 -20.66 17.88
N VAL A 267 -3.49 -20.93 19.10
CA VAL A 267 -2.54 -22.01 19.37
C VAL A 267 -3.16 -23.37 19.03
N LYS A 268 -4.40 -23.64 19.46
CA LYS A 268 -5.13 -24.87 19.12
C LYS A 268 -5.32 -25.03 17.61
N LEU A 269 -5.70 -23.95 16.92
CA LEU A 269 -5.87 -23.95 15.46
C LEU A 269 -4.55 -24.24 14.75
N ASN A 270 -3.46 -23.57 15.14
CA ASN A 270 -2.16 -23.75 14.53
C ASN A 270 -1.59 -25.15 14.80
N ALA A 271 -1.91 -25.77 15.94
CA ALA A 271 -1.56 -27.16 16.22
C ALA A 271 -2.29 -28.15 15.28
N LYS A 272 -3.52 -27.85 14.84
CA LYS A 272 -4.31 -28.71 13.93
C LYS A 272 -4.02 -28.54 12.44
N LYS A 273 -3.54 -27.37 12.02
CA LYS A 273 -3.11 -27.13 10.62
C LYS A 273 -2.15 -28.20 10.05
N PRO A 274 -1.07 -28.62 10.72
CA PRO A 274 -0.14 -29.59 10.13
C PRO A 274 -0.78 -30.98 9.93
N GLU A 275 -1.65 -31.43 10.85
CA GLU A 275 -2.42 -32.67 10.69
C GLU A 275 -3.30 -32.58 9.44
N LEU A 276 -4.05 -31.49 9.29
CA LEU A 276 -4.89 -31.24 8.12
C LEU A 276 -4.08 -31.22 6.82
N PHE A 277 -2.91 -30.55 6.80
CA PHE A 277 -2.04 -30.54 5.62
C PHE A 277 -1.41 -31.90 5.32
N LYS A 278 -1.20 -32.75 6.32
CA LYS A 278 -0.75 -34.13 6.13
C LYS A 278 -1.85 -34.97 5.47
N GLU A 279 -3.07 -34.88 5.97
CA GLU A 279 -4.23 -35.57 5.40
C GLU A 279 -4.54 -35.09 3.97
N LEU A 280 -4.49 -33.78 3.73
CA LEU A 280 -4.68 -33.20 2.39
C LEU A 280 -3.64 -33.76 1.40
N ARG A 281 -2.37 -33.83 1.81
CA ARG A 281 -1.30 -34.41 0.96
C ARG A 281 -1.53 -35.89 0.70
N ALA A 282 -1.98 -36.65 1.70
CA ALA A 282 -2.33 -38.05 1.53
C ALA A 282 -3.49 -38.22 0.53
N LEU A 283 -4.55 -37.41 0.65
CA LEU A 283 -5.68 -37.43 -0.29
C LEU A 283 -5.24 -37.10 -1.73
N VAL A 284 -4.37 -36.10 -1.91
CA VAL A 284 -3.81 -35.77 -3.24
C VAL A 284 -3.01 -36.93 -3.80
N SER A 285 -2.21 -37.62 -2.96
CA SER A 285 -1.45 -38.80 -3.37
C SER A 285 -2.36 -39.95 -3.79
N ILE A 286 -3.36 -40.28 -2.97
CA ILE A 286 -4.35 -41.33 -3.26
C ILE A 286 -5.09 -41.00 -4.55
N ARG A 287 -5.52 -39.75 -4.74
CA ARG A 287 -6.20 -39.34 -5.98
C ARG A 287 -5.33 -39.56 -7.22
N ARG A 288 -4.03 -39.26 -7.16
CA ARG A 288 -3.09 -39.53 -8.26
C ARG A 288 -2.98 -41.03 -8.52
N GLU A 289 -2.82 -41.83 -7.48
CA GLU A 289 -2.73 -43.28 -7.60
C GLU A 289 -4.01 -43.89 -8.18
N THR A 290 -5.18 -43.46 -7.70
CA THR A 290 -6.49 -43.88 -8.23
C THR A 290 -6.60 -43.55 -9.72
N ASN A 291 -6.18 -42.35 -10.14
CA ASN A 291 -6.20 -41.96 -11.55
C ASN A 291 -5.28 -42.86 -12.40
N LEU A 292 -4.08 -43.16 -11.91
CA LEU A 292 -3.16 -44.08 -12.60
C LEU A 292 -3.75 -45.49 -12.71
N ARG A 293 -4.36 -46.00 -11.65
CA ARG A 293 -5.04 -47.31 -11.66
C ARG A 293 -6.21 -47.32 -12.66
N ILE A 294 -7.00 -46.24 -12.73
CA ILE A 294 -8.08 -46.11 -13.72
C ILE A 294 -7.52 -46.13 -15.15
N GLN A 295 -6.41 -45.45 -15.42
CA GLN A 295 -5.77 -45.46 -16.73
C GLN A 295 -5.25 -46.86 -17.09
N LEU A 296 -4.63 -47.57 -16.15
CA LEU A 296 -4.17 -48.94 -16.34
C LEU A 296 -5.35 -49.88 -16.64
N ILE A 297 -6.45 -49.77 -15.91
CA ILE A 297 -7.67 -50.57 -16.17
C ILE A 297 -8.19 -50.29 -17.59
N LYS A 298 -8.25 -49.03 -18.02
CA LYS A 298 -8.65 -48.69 -19.39
C LYS A 298 -7.74 -49.33 -20.43
N TYR A 299 -6.43 -49.25 -20.23
CA TYR A 299 -5.44 -49.88 -21.11
C TYR A 299 -5.62 -51.40 -21.19
N TYR A 300 -5.79 -52.08 -20.05
CA TYR A 300 -6.03 -53.52 -20.05
C TYR A 300 -7.33 -53.91 -20.73
N ASN A 301 -8.41 -53.16 -20.53
CA ASN A 301 -9.69 -53.40 -21.21
C ASN A 301 -9.55 -53.25 -22.73
N GLU A 302 -8.82 -52.23 -23.21
CA GLU A 302 -8.54 -52.06 -24.65
C GLU A 302 -7.70 -53.21 -25.21
N LEU A 303 -6.71 -53.69 -24.45
CA LEU A 303 -5.88 -54.82 -24.86
C LEU A 303 -6.67 -56.13 -24.87
N GLU A 304 -7.54 -56.34 -23.88
CA GLU A 304 -8.45 -57.50 -23.83
C GLU A 304 -9.41 -57.50 -25.01
N GLN A 305 -9.99 -56.35 -25.38
CA GLN A 305 -10.84 -56.24 -26.56
C GLN A 305 -10.10 -56.59 -27.86
N LYS A 306 -8.85 -56.14 -28.01
CA LYS A 306 -8.01 -56.50 -29.17
C LYS A 306 -7.72 -57.99 -29.21
N LEU A 307 -7.35 -58.58 -28.07
CA LEU A 307 -7.08 -60.00 -27.95
C LEU A 307 -8.32 -60.84 -28.30
N GLN A 308 -9.49 -60.46 -27.76
CA GLN A 308 -10.75 -61.13 -28.08
C GLN A 308 -11.08 -61.05 -29.58
N HIS A 309 -10.82 -59.89 -30.20
CA HIS A 309 -10.99 -59.74 -31.65
C HIS A 309 -10.04 -60.66 -32.43
N GLU A 310 -8.76 -60.72 -32.07
CA GLU A 310 -7.77 -61.60 -32.70
C GLU A 310 -8.14 -63.08 -32.53
N ILE A 311 -8.51 -63.51 -31.32
CA ILE A 311 -8.98 -64.87 -31.05
C ILE A 311 -10.16 -65.21 -31.97
N HIS A 312 -11.14 -64.32 -32.08
CA HIS A 312 -12.28 -64.53 -32.95
C HIS A 312 -11.88 -64.67 -34.44
N GLN A 313 -10.94 -63.85 -34.91
CA GLN A 313 -10.40 -63.96 -36.28
C GLN A 313 -9.70 -65.31 -36.49
N TYR A 314 -8.89 -65.75 -35.53
CA TYR A 314 -8.21 -67.04 -35.60
C TYR A 314 -9.20 -68.22 -35.56
N GLU A 315 -10.28 -68.12 -34.77
CA GLU A 315 -11.35 -69.12 -34.75
C GLU A 315 -12.03 -69.23 -36.12
N ILE A 316 -12.39 -68.10 -36.75
CA ILE A 316 -12.97 -68.08 -38.11
C ILE A 316 -12.02 -68.73 -39.13
N ILE A 317 -10.74 -68.36 -39.10
CA ILE A 317 -9.73 -68.92 -40.01
C ILE A 317 -9.57 -70.42 -39.77
N ASN A 318 -9.48 -70.85 -38.51
CA ASN A 318 -9.35 -72.26 -38.14
C ASN A 318 -10.57 -73.07 -38.59
N GLU A 319 -11.78 -72.55 -38.41
CA GLU A 319 -12.99 -73.18 -38.94
C GLU A 319 -12.98 -73.28 -40.46
N SER A 320 -12.55 -72.22 -41.16
CA SER A 320 -12.51 -72.21 -42.63
C SER A 320 -11.48 -73.20 -43.18
N THR A 321 -10.30 -73.29 -42.56
CA THR A 321 -9.23 -74.22 -42.95
C THR A 321 -9.61 -75.66 -42.62
N HIS A 322 -10.29 -75.91 -41.50
CA HIS A 322 -10.82 -77.24 -41.18
C HIS A 322 -11.95 -77.66 -42.13
N LYS A 323 -12.85 -76.74 -42.50
CA LYS A 323 -13.85 -76.97 -43.56
C LYS A 323 -13.16 -77.30 -44.88
N LEU A 324 -12.16 -76.51 -45.29
CA LEU A 324 -11.37 -76.74 -46.50
C LEU A 324 -10.63 -78.08 -46.45
N SER A 325 -10.01 -78.44 -45.33
CA SER A 325 -9.31 -79.72 -45.17
C SER A 325 -10.26 -80.92 -45.27
N LYS A 326 -11.53 -80.76 -44.87
CA LYS A 326 -12.55 -81.81 -45.02
C LYS A 326 -13.08 -81.95 -46.44
N THR A 327 -13.23 -80.83 -47.16
CA THR A 327 -13.75 -80.83 -48.54
C THR A 327 -12.65 -81.01 -49.59
N TYR A 328 -11.41 -80.64 -49.29
CA TYR A 328 -10.28 -80.75 -50.19
C TYR A 328 -9.85 -82.21 -50.30
N ARG A 329 -10.25 -82.83 -51.41
CA ARG A 329 -9.76 -84.14 -51.82
C ARG A 329 -8.78 -83.93 -52.96
N VAL A 330 -7.56 -84.45 -52.82
CA VAL A 330 -6.52 -84.36 -53.87
C VAL A 330 -7.13 -84.88 -55.18
N PRO A 331 -7.21 -84.07 -56.25
CA PRO A 331 -7.72 -84.54 -57.52
C PRO A 331 -6.90 -85.75 -57.97
N SER A 332 -7.58 -86.83 -58.37
CA SER A 332 -6.91 -88.02 -58.91
C SER A 332 -5.95 -87.61 -60.03
N ILE A 333 -4.75 -88.20 -60.07
CA ILE A 333 -3.72 -87.94 -61.09
C ILE A 333 -4.33 -88.01 -62.50
N VAL A 334 -5.30 -88.91 -62.70
CA VAL A 334 -6.05 -89.07 -63.95
C VAL A 334 -6.81 -87.80 -64.34
N ASN A 335 -7.51 -87.15 -63.39
CA ASN A 335 -8.24 -85.91 -63.66
C ASN A 335 -7.30 -84.75 -64.00
N TYR A 336 -6.11 -84.69 -63.38
CA TYR A 336 -5.10 -83.69 -63.71
C TYR A 336 -4.57 -83.89 -65.14
N VAL A 337 -4.26 -85.13 -65.52
CA VAL A 337 -3.79 -85.48 -66.87
C VAL A 337 -4.85 -85.15 -67.92
N ASP A 338 -6.13 -85.48 -67.66
CA ASP A 338 -7.24 -85.17 -68.57
C ASP A 338 -7.45 -83.66 -68.74
N LEU A 339 -7.43 -82.89 -67.66
CA LEU A 339 -7.54 -81.43 -67.73
C LEU A 339 -6.34 -80.81 -68.45
N LYS A 340 -5.14 -81.34 -68.25
CA LYS A 340 -3.93 -80.87 -68.95
C LYS A 340 -3.97 -81.19 -70.44
N SER A 341 -4.47 -82.37 -70.81
CA SER A 341 -4.74 -82.75 -72.20
C SER A 341 -5.78 -81.84 -72.84
N LYS A 342 -6.90 -81.55 -72.15
CA LYS A 342 -7.91 -80.59 -72.61
C LYS A 342 -7.34 -79.19 -72.79
N GLN A 343 -6.48 -78.73 -71.88
CA GLN A 343 -5.78 -77.44 -72.00
C GLN A 343 -4.88 -77.41 -73.24
N ALA A 344 -4.10 -78.47 -73.49
CA ALA A 344 -3.24 -78.57 -74.67
C ALA A 344 -4.05 -78.61 -75.97
N ASN A 345 -5.16 -79.35 -76.01
CA ASN A 345 -6.06 -79.41 -77.15
C ASN A 345 -6.71 -78.05 -77.44
N LEU A 346 -7.18 -77.35 -76.41
CA LEU A 346 -7.72 -75.99 -76.54
C LEU A 346 -6.66 -75.03 -77.09
N HIS A 347 -5.43 -75.10 -76.59
CA HIS A 347 -4.33 -74.29 -77.09
C HIS A 347 -4.03 -74.56 -78.58
N ASN A 348 -4.02 -75.83 -79.00
CA ASN A 348 -3.85 -76.20 -80.40
C ASN A 348 -5.01 -75.70 -81.28
N THR A 349 -6.25 -75.83 -80.81
CA THR A 349 -7.41 -75.31 -81.56
C THR A 349 -7.35 -73.79 -81.71
N LEU A 350 -6.95 -73.08 -80.66
CA LEU A 350 -6.77 -71.63 -80.69
C LEU A 350 -5.69 -71.26 -81.74
N HIS A 351 -4.58 -71.99 -81.78
CA HIS A 351 -3.53 -71.79 -82.76
C HIS A 351 -3.99 -72.03 -84.21
N ILE A 352 -4.81 -73.06 -84.44
CA ILE A 352 -5.42 -73.34 -85.76
C ILE A 352 -6.36 -72.21 -86.17
N TRP A 353 -7.19 -71.72 -85.25
CA TRP A 353 -8.10 -70.60 -85.52
C TRP A 353 -7.37 -69.30 -85.78
N GLN A 354 -6.30 -69.00 -85.02
CA GLN A 354 -5.41 -67.87 -85.30
C GLN A 354 -4.82 -67.96 -86.71
N ARG A 355 -4.36 -69.15 -87.13
CA ARG A 355 -3.84 -69.36 -88.49
C ARG A 355 -4.91 -69.18 -89.57
N LYS A 356 -6.15 -69.64 -89.33
CA LYS A 356 -7.27 -69.41 -90.25
C LYS A 356 -7.64 -67.93 -90.38
N VAL A 357 -7.61 -67.18 -89.27
CA VAL A 357 -7.82 -65.73 -89.28
C VAL A 357 -6.74 -65.02 -90.09
N GLN A 358 -5.47 -65.37 -89.90
CA GLN A 358 -4.36 -64.82 -90.68
C GLN A 358 -4.51 -65.07 -92.19
N ILE A 359 -4.94 -66.27 -92.58
CA ILE A 359 -5.21 -66.59 -94.00
C ILE A 359 -6.37 -65.74 -94.54
N ALA A 360 -7.47 -65.61 -93.79
CA ALA A 360 -8.61 -64.80 -94.20
C ALA A 360 -8.28 -63.30 -94.29
N GLU A 361 -7.46 -62.79 -93.38
CA GLU A 361 -6.93 -61.42 -93.44
C GLU A 361 -6.07 -61.22 -94.69
N HIS A 362 -5.18 -62.17 -95.01
CA HIS A 362 -4.35 -62.10 -96.20
C HIS A 362 -5.15 -62.16 -97.50
N GLU A 363 -6.19 -63.01 -97.58
CA GLU A 363 -7.11 -63.07 -98.72
C GLU A 363 -7.93 -61.78 -98.89
N LEU A 364 -8.36 -61.15 -97.79
CA LEU A 364 -9.03 -59.85 -97.81
C LEU A 364 -8.09 -58.73 -98.29
N GLU A 365 -6.83 -58.74 -97.86
CA GLU A 365 -5.80 -57.81 -98.31
C GLU A 365 -5.57 -57.94 -99.83
N LEU A 366 -5.43 -59.18 -100.32
CA LEU A 366 -5.27 -59.48 -101.76
C LEU A 366 -6.48 -59.00 -102.58
N ARG A 367 -7.71 -59.26 -102.12
CA ARG A 367 -8.93 -58.77 -102.80
C ARG A 367 -9.08 -57.25 -102.75
N ARG A 368 -8.64 -56.59 -101.67
CA ARG A 368 -8.59 -55.12 -101.60
C ARG A 368 -7.62 -54.57 -102.64
N VAL A 369 -6.44 -55.18 -102.82
CA VAL A 369 -5.47 -54.78 -103.84
C VAL A 369 -6.00 -55.02 -105.26
N GLU A 370 -6.69 -56.13 -105.51
CA GLU A 370 -7.30 -56.42 -106.82
C GLU A 370 -8.49 -55.51 -107.15
N SER A 371 -9.31 -55.15 -106.15
CA SER A 371 -10.43 -54.20 -106.28
C SER A 371 -10.01 -52.78 -106.67
N HIS A 372 -8.75 -52.38 -106.41
CA HIS A 372 -8.25 -51.05 -106.78
C HIS A 372 -7.64 -51.00 -108.19
N ARG A 373 -7.56 -52.12 -108.92
CA ARG A 373 -6.93 -52.18 -110.25
C ARG A 373 -7.93 -52.26 -111.42
N TYR A 374 -9.14 -52.81 -111.24
CA TYR A 374 -10.17 -52.90 -112.29
C TYR A 374 -11.61 -52.94 -111.71
N PRO A 375 -12.38 -51.84 -111.71
CA PRO A 375 -13.69 -51.75 -111.05
C PRO A 375 -14.91 -52.24 -111.84
N GLU A 376 -14.75 -52.92 -112.98
CA GLU A 376 -15.88 -53.45 -113.77
C GLU A 376 -15.76 -54.94 -114.02
N GLN A 377 -15.94 -55.74 -112.96
CA GLN A 377 -16.39 -57.14 -113.02
C GLN A 377 -16.71 -57.63 -111.59
N ILE A 378 -17.78 -57.08 -111.00
CA ILE A 378 -18.31 -57.60 -109.73
C ILE A 378 -19.16 -58.83 -110.04
N ILE A 379 -18.50 -60.00 -110.01
CA ILE A 379 -19.16 -61.31 -110.00
C ILE A 379 -19.71 -61.53 -108.59
N HIS A 380 -21.04 -61.62 -108.47
CA HIS A 380 -21.75 -61.79 -107.21
C HIS A 380 -21.38 -63.13 -106.52
N PRO A 381 -21.13 -63.16 -105.19
CA PRO A 381 -20.45 -64.29 -104.52
C PRO A 381 -21.38 -65.44 -104.05
N TRP A 382 -22.65 -65.45 -104.45
CA TRP A 382 -23.61 -66.45 -103.93
C TRP A 382 -23.55 -67.81 -104.64
N LYS A 383 -22.66 -67.98 -105.63
CA LYS A 383 -22.57 -69.22 -106.42
C LYS A 383 -21.65 -70.31 -105.85
N TYR A 384 -20.94 -70.07 -104.75
CA TYR A 384 -19.98 -71.04 -104.18
C TYR A 384 -20.24 -71.49 -102.74
N LEU A 385 -21.40 -71.17 -102.16
CA LEU A 385 -21.80 -71.71 -100.84
C LEU A 385 -23.17 -72.43 -100.84
N GLN A 386 -23.68 -72.78 -102.03
CA GLN A 386 -24.63 -73.89 -102.18
C GLN A 386 -23.85 -75.20 -102.17
N ASN A 387 -23.41 -75.61 -100.98
CA ASN A 387 -22.99 -76.97 -100.69
C ASN A 387 -23.76 -77.43 -99.44
N PRO A 388 -24.73 -78.35 -99.54
CA PRO A 388 -25.67 -78.66 -98.44
C PRO A 388 -25.05 -79.46 -97.27
N SER A 389 -23.72 -79.60 -97.20
CA SER A 389 -23.03 -80.36 -96.14
C SER A 389 -22.41 -79.50 -95.03
N SER A 390 -22.52 -78.17 -95.07
CA SER A 390 -22.04 -77.27 -94.00
C SER A 390 -23.15 -76.66 -93.13
N LEU A 391 -24.41 -77.02 -93.37
CA LEU A 391 -25.58 -76.57 -92.58
C LEU A 391 -26.08 -77.62 -91.56
N LEU A 392 -25.27 -78.63 -91.26
CA LEU A 392 -25.55 -79.69 -90.27
C LEU A 392 -24.60 -79.67 -89.05
N MET A 393 -23.75 -78.64 -88.92
CA MET A 393 -22.85 -78.46 -87.78
C MET A 393 -23.22 -77.23 -86.92
N TYR A 394 -24.48 -76.79 -86.97
CA TYR A 394 -25.01 -75.68 -86.16
C TYR A 394 -26.28 -76.07 -85.38
N GLN A 395 -26.41 -77.34 -84.97
CA GLN A 395 -27.50 -77.81 -84.10
C GLN A 395 -27.06 -78.58 -82.84
N HIS A 396 -25.76 -78.67 -82.55
CA HIS A 396 -25.28 -79.33 -81.33
C HIS A 396 -24.15 -78.56 -80.64
N TYR A 397 -24.47 -77.39 -80.09
CA TYR A 397 -23.79 -76.90 -78.88
C TYR A 397 -24.81 -76.24 -77.94
N HIS A 398 -25.16 -77.04 -76.94
CA HIS A 398 -25.69 -76.74 -75.62
C HIS A 398 -25.93 -75.28 -75.22
N SER A 399 -27.16 -75.07 -74.73
CA SER A 399 -27.51 -74.16 -73.65
C SER A 399 -26.49 -74.17 -72.50
N PRO A 400 -26.18 -72.99 -71.93
CA PRO A 400 -26.06 -72.86 -70.49
C PRO A 400 -27.24 -72.07 -69.96
N SER A 401 -27.99 -72.70 -69.07
CA SER A 401 -28.92 -72.07 -68.14
C SER A 401 -28.19 -70.96 -67.38
N ILE A 402 -28.53 -69.70 -67.66
CA ILE A 402 -28.27 -68.58 -66.77
C ILE A 402 -29.30 -68.72 -65.64
N ARG A 403 -28.89 -69.33 -64.52
CA ARG A 403 -29.59 -69.15 -63.25
C ARG A 403 -29.19 -67.80 -62.69
N THR A 404 -30.14 -66.88 -62.73
CA THR A 404 -30.21 -65.71 -61.87
C THR A 404 -30.26 -66.17 -60.41
N ASN A 405 -29.25 -65.83 -59.63
CA ASN A 405 -29.32 -65.58 -58.19
C ASN A 405 -27.95 -65.04 -57.80
N ASP A 406 -27.85 -63.74 -57.57
CA ASP A 406 -27.48 -63.22 -56.26
C ASP A 406 -27.73 -61.72 -56.26
N GLN A 407 -28.59 -61.33 -55.31
CA GLN A 407 -28.91 -59.95 -55.00
C GLN A 407 -27.66 -59.28 -54.44
N GLU A 408 -27.25 -58.19 -55.08
CA GLU A 408 -26.37 -57.19 -54.49
C GLU A 408 -27.02 -56.63 -53.22
N VAL A 409 -26.58 -57.12 -52.05
CA VAL A 409 -26.83 -56.45 -50.78
C VAL A 409 -25.70 -55.43 -50.58
N LEU A 410 -25.94 -54.20 -51.03
CA LEU A 410 -25.21 -53.02 -50.59
C LEU A 410 -25.36 -52.87 -49.06
N PRO A 411 -24.28 -52.64 -48.29
CA PRO A 411 -24.41 -52.28 -46.90
C PRO A 411 -24.97 -50.84 -46.78
N LYS A 412 -26.11 -50.70 -46.11
CA LYS A 412 -26.63 -49.42 -45.64
C LYS A 412 -25.61 -48.80 -44.68
N LEU A 413 -25.13 -47.61 -45.03
CA LEU A 413 -24.50 -46.68 -44.10
C LEU A 413 -25.57 -46.18 -43.12
N ASP A 414 -25.63 -46.77 -41.94
CA ASP A 414 -26.35 -46.22 -40.80
C ASP A 414 -25.53 -45.07 -40.20
N THR A 415 -25.80 -43.86 -40.66
CA THR A 415 -25.53 -42.64 -39.89
C THR A 415 -26.75 -42.34 -39.02
N ARG A 416 -26.68 -42.67 -37.73
CA ARG A 416 -27.22 -41.86 -36.61
C ARG A 416 -27.19 -42.62 -35.27
N SER A 417 -26.35 -42.14 -34.36
CA SER A 417 -26.64 -42.06 -32.92
C SER A 417 -25.67 -41.02 -32.33
N SER A 418 -26.12 -39.78 -32.18
CA SER A 418 -26.56 -39.24 -30.89
C SER A 418 -25.55 -39.47 -29.76
N ALA A 419 -24.59 -38.55 -29.65
CA ALA A 419 -23.91 -38.26 -28.40
C ALA A 419 -24.48 -36.95 -27.84
N ARG A 420 -25.37 -37.07 -26.86
CA ARG A 420 -25.68 -36.00 -25.90
C ARG A 420 -25.60 -36.59 -24.49
N ILE A 421 -24.74 -35.94 -23.69
CA ILE A 421 -24.79 -35.79 -22.23
C ILE A 421 -24.22 -36.95 -21.39
N SER A 422 -23.03 -36.75 -20.82
CA SER A 422 -22.83 -36.53 -19.37
C SER A 422 -21.34 -36.53 -18.99
N THR A 423 -20.80 -35.36 -18.61
CA THR A 423 -20.21 -35.02 -17.29
C THR A 423 -19.72 -33.58 -17.35
#